data_AF-D2PHL8-F1
#
_entry.id   AF-D2PHL8-F1
#
_cell.length_a   1.000
_cell.length_b   1.000
_cell.length_c   1.000
_cell.angle_alpha   90.00
_cell.angle_beta   90.00
_cell.angle_gamma   90.00
#
_symmetry.space_group_name_H-M   'P 1'
#
loop_
_entity.id
_entity.type
_entity.pdbx_description
1 polymer ?
#
loop_
_entity_poly.entity_id
_entity_poly.type
_entity_poly.pdbx_seq_one_letter_code
_entity_poly.pdbx_strand_id
1 'polypeptide(L)' 'MTTVKFKYKGEEKQVDISKIKKVWRVGKMISFTYDEGGGKTGRGAVSEKDAPKELLQMLEKQKK' A
#
# COMPACT_ATOMS: atom_id res chain seq x y z
N MET A 1 12.77 -8.55 -0.53
CA MET A 1 11.32 -8.32 -0.68
C MET A 1 11.07 -6.83 -0.60
N THR A 2 10.21 -6.29 -1.43
CA THR A 2 9.91 -4.86 -1.41
C THR A 2 8.83 -4.57 -0.40
N THR A 3 9.08 -3.56 0.42
CA THR A 3 8.18 -3.15 1.48
C THR A 3 7.71 -1.71 1.24
N VAL A 4 6.51 -1.41 1.70
CA VAL A 4 5.95 -0.05 1.74
C VAL A 4 6.04 0.43 3.18
N LYS A 5 6.73 1.56 3.38
CA LYS A 5 6.71 2.29 4.64
C LYS A 5 5.63 3.36 4.58
N PHE A 6 4.78 3.43 5.59
CA PHE A 6 3.68 4.38 5.65
C PHE A 6 3.37 4.75 7.10
N LYS A 7 2.83 5.94 7.31
CA LYS A 7 2.39 6.38 8.64
C LYS A 7 0.89 6.16 8.78
N TYR A 8 0.48 5.39 9.78
CA TYR A 8 -0.93 5.11 10.07
C TYR A 8 -1.24 5.43 11.53
N LYS A 9 -2.19 6.34 11.77
CA LYS A 9 -2.57 6.83 13.11
C LYS A 9 -1.39 7.31 13.97
N GLY A 10 -0.37 7.88 13.34
CA GLY A 10 0.83 8.39 14.04
C GLY A 10 1.98 7.39 14.14
N GLU A 11 1.73 6.10 13.93
CA GLU A 11 2.76 5.06 13.94
C GLU A 11 3.34 4.84 12.55
N GLU A 12 4.66 4.65 12.46
CA GLU A 12 5.31 4.16 11.26
C GLU A 12 5.10 2.66 11.15
N LYS A 13 4.46 2.23 10.06
CA LYS A 13 4.26 0.84 9.71
C LYS A 13 5.03 0.50 8.45
N GLN A 14 5.46 -0.75 8.37
CA GLN A 14 6.09 -1.33 7.21
C GLN A 14 5.36 -2.60 6.82
N VAL A 15 4.98 -2.74 5.56
CA VAL A 15 4.32 -3.94 5.04
C VAL A 15 5.01 -4.43 3.79
N ASP A 16 5.18 -5.74 3.66
CA ASP A 16 5.60 -6.35 2.39
C ASP A 16 4.53 -6.17 1.32
N ILE A 17 4.96 -5.83 0.11
CA ILE A 17 4.07 -5.68 -1.05
C ILE A 17 3.29 -6.97 -1.31
N SER A 18 3.85 -8.15 -1.01
CA SER A 18 3.17 -9.44 -1.13
C SER A 18 1.91 -9.57 -0.27
N LYS A 19 1.79 -8.80 0.82
CA LYS A 19 0.59 -8.76 1.66
C LYS A 19 -0.47 -7.79 1.16
N ILE A 20 -0.15 -6.94 0.18
CA ILE A 20 -1.09 -5.96 -0.36
C ILE A 20 -2.13 -6.66 -1.23
N LYS A 21 -3.41 -6.45 -0.90
CA LYS A 21 -4.56 -7.05 -1.59
C LYS A 21 -5.10 -6.13 -2.68
N LYS A 22 -5.38 -4.87 -2.34
CA LYS A 22 -5.98 -3.90 -3.25
C LYS A 22 -5.22 -2.60 -3.18
N VAL A 23 -5.03 -1.94 -4.32
CA VAL A 23 -4.39 -0.62 -4.38
C VAL A 23 -5.22 0.28 -5.29
N TRP A 24 -5.38 1.53 -4.90
CA TRP A 24 -6.10 2.53 -5.67
C TRP A 24 -5.49 3.91 -5.46
N ARG A 25 -5.72 4.80 -6.41
CA ARG A 25 -5.20 6.17 -6.38
C ARG A 25 -6.31 7.14 -6.00
N VAL A 26 -5.99 8.03 -5.05
CA VAL A 26 -6.84 9.16 -4.66
C VAL A 26 -6.02 10.43 -4.81
N GLY A 27 -6.19 11.15 -5.93
CA GLY A 27 -5.37 12.31 -6.26
C GLY A 27 -3.88 11.94 -6.39
N LYS A 28 -3.04 12.51 -5.52
CA LYS A 28 -1.58 12.23 -5.44
C LYS A 28 -1.21 11.20 -4.36
N MET A 29 -2.21 10.54 -3.76
CA MET A 29 -2.02 9.51 -2.75
C MET A 29 -2.34 8.14 -3.31
N ILE A 30 -1.53 7.16 -2.94
CA ILE A 30 -1.70 5.74 -3.24
C ILE A 30 -2.20 5.07 -1.97
N SER A 31 -3.48 4.70 -1.98
CA SER A 31 -4.12 3.98 -0.89
C SER A 31 -4.13 2.49 -1.19
N PHE A 32 -3.92 1.67 -0.17
CA PHE A 32 -3.90 0.23 -0.29
C PHE A 32 -4.48 -0.47 0.95
N THR A 33 -4.96 -1.69 0.74
CA THR A 33 -5.29 -2.64 1.80
C THR A 33 -4.27 -3.77 1.81
N TYR A 34 -3.94 -4.27 2.99
CA TYR A 34 -3.02 -5.38 3.16
C TYR A 34 -3.52 -6.36 4.22
N ASP A 35 -3.02 -7.59 4.17
CA ASP A 35 -3.29 -8.58 5.21
C ASP A 35 -2.42 -8.29 6.46
N GLU A 36 -3.06 -7.96 7.58
CA GLU A 36 -2.38 -7.75 8.88
C GLU A 36 -2.10 -9.06 9.63
N GLY A 37 -2.53 -10.21 9.09
CA GLY A 37 -2.56 -11.48 9.80
C GLY A 37 -3.81 -11.64 10.66
N GLY A 38 -4.12 -12.89 11.03
CA GLY A 38 -5.26 -13.22 11.88
C GLY A 38 -6.63 -12.86 11.27
N GLY A 39 -6.73 -12.80 9.94
CA GLY A 39 -7.95 -12.44 9.22
C GLY A 39 -8.26 -10.93 9.18
N LYS A 40 -7.37 -10.08 9.72
CA LYS A 40 -7.56 -8.63 9.73
C LYS A 40 -7.02 -7.99 8.44
N THR A 41 -7.75 -7.00 7.95
CA THR A 41 -7.33 -6.19 6.79
C THR A 41 -6.83 -4.84 7.27
N GLY A 42 -5.54 -4.58 7.10
CA GLY A 42 -4.92 -3.28 7.31
C GLY A 42 -5.18 -2.33 6.16
N ARG A 43 -5.10 -1.03 6.43
CA ARG A 43 -5.19 0.04 5.43
C ARG A 43 -3.99 0.96 5.58
N GLY A 44 -3.39 1.33 4.45
CA GLY A 44 -2.27 2.27 4.39
C GLY A 44 -2.45 3.23 3.22
N ALA A 45 -1.79 4.38 3.33
CA ALA A 45 -1.68 5.31 2.23
C ALA A 45 -0.28 5.92 2.23
N VAL A 46 0.28 6.11 1.04
CA VAL A 46 1.56 6.78 0.81
C VAL A 46 1.41 7.82 -0.28
N SER A 47 2.28 8.82 -0.29
CA SER A 47 2.36 9.72 -1.45
C SER A 47 2.84 8.93 -2.66
N GLU A 48 2.37 9.28 -3.86
CA GLU A 48 2.85 8.69 -5.11
C GLU A 48 4.37 8.85 -5.29
N LYS A 49 4.96 9.89 -4.68
CA LYS A 49 6.42 10.12 -4.67
C LYS A 49 7.20 9.15 -3.77
N ASP A 50 6.57 8.69 -2.69
CA ASP A 50 7.16 7.77 -1.71
C ASP A 50 6.77 6.31 -1.97
N ALA A 51 5.86 6.10 -2.94
CA ALA A 51 5.39 4.78 -3.32
C ALA A 51 6.49 4.00 -4.05
N PRO A 52 6.81 2.77 -3.63
CA PRO A 52 7.75 1.93 -4.37
C PRO A 52 7.18 1.58 -5.74
N LYS A 53 8.06 1.44 -6.74
CA LYS A 53 7.69 1.16 -8.14
C LYS A 53 6.75 -0.05 -8.29
N GLU A 54 6.96 -1.11 -7.52
CA GLU A 54 6.08 -2.29 -7.54
C GLU A 54 4.64 -1.98 -7.08
N LEU A 55 4.46 -1.09 -6.10
CA LEU A 55 3.12 -0.67 -5.67
C LEU A 55 2.41 0.11 -6.77
N LEU A 56 3.14 0.98 -7.48
CA LEU A 56 2.62 1.74 -8.62
C LEU A 56 2.28 0.81 -9.79
N GLN A 57 3.11 -0.20 -10.07
CA GLN A 57 2.81 -1.21 -11.10
C GLN A 57 1.57 -2.04 -10.75
N MET A 58 1.37 -2.39 -9.47
CA MET A 58 0.13 -3.06 -9.04
C MET A 58 -1.10 -2.20 -9.29
N LEU A 59 -0.98 -0.88 -9.09
CA LEU A 59 -2.07 0.06 -9.38
C LEU A 59 -2.42 0.09 -10.86
N GLU A 60 -1.42 0.13 -11.74
CA GLU A 60 -1.66 0.12 -13.18
C GLU A 60 -2.28 -1.19 -13.65
N LYS A 61 -1.87 -2.33 -13.07
CA LYS A 61 -2.46 -3.64 -13.37
C LYS A 61 -3.91 -3.77 -12.92
N GLN A 62 -4.31 -3.15 -11.80
CA GLN A 62 -5.69 -3.23 -11.28
C GLN A 62 -6.66 -2.24 -11.93
N LYS A 63 -6.17 -1.22 -12.62
CA LYS A 63 -7.01 -0.26 -13.36
C LYS A 63 -7.49 -0.79 -14.72
N LYS A 64 -6.87 -1.85 -15.21
CA LYS A 64 -7.16 -2.46 -16.50
C LYS A 64 -8.15 -3.60 -16.35
#